data_AF-A0A7V5G8A9-F1
#
_entry.id   AF-A0A7V5G8A9-F1
#
_cell.length_a   1.000
_cell.length_b   1.000
_cell.length_c   1.000
_cell.angle_alpha   90.00
_cell.angle_beta   90.00
_cell.angle_gamma   90.00
#
_symmetry.space_group_name_H-M   'P 1'
#
loop_
_entity.id
_entity.type
_entity.pdbx_description
1 polymer ?
#
loop_
_entity_poly.entity_id
_entity_poly.type
_entity_poly.pdbx_seq_one_letter_code
_entity_poly.pdbx_strand_id
1 'polypeptide(L)'
;MRYILKLLLVSVISLWIIGCGTSGSGGTPVSLAVETQKSILNSSKDEIGIDFSVKSNYSTNVGVNLSNLSISVTPCKVDEVIFSPSEIVFDETTSEKSVYANVKFLEPCTPTFYSLKGESLLYLDNKTNEVEFISTEQELNPEENQTATPITPIDNNITIENNESNENNESSTDTINYAIKFSLEDEEPIKFNLEDKKSFKLGLIDKDTGAYITDSQLDKITVTSKQSKLLKVFDTDSNTIPSAELIYEYKNHNTIYVQTYTNSGLVDIDISIEYHNAKGNIETIQKTYSALVMSGPPTTFSINDNGVIYNFSDKWFEHTYLISATDKYNNPVNISSTIYVNAITDFTRDTNGKPILYGKFGALKGNLMSDKENKKATLEVNESIFDNIDYNRDYALVFGDIHSYEALGKWDIDKDLSSSTALIFSDIYNGESHNSLGFAVGHNYMEEICNPSYREWHLKIDSTDGKYILDKEGKTKVTVKYPAEYLYGKLGAISVNFLGKNPETDQILKSGEVYFDVWNNVEGLEAESYKVSKGTGTQIYRHYGVINTGTGDKFSLKNSHFSCKVESTDVNGTSTFIGKNTIIRDASQCGVNGEHSYIEYSVTALPDKDGTISFSECFVDGISTF
;
A
#
# COMPACT_ATOMS: atom_id res chain seq x y z
N MET A 1 40.28 -13.21 -14.90
CA MET A 1 39.38 -13.80 -13.89
C MET A 1 38.98 -12.71 -12.90
N ARG A 2 37.82 -12.10 -13.13
CA ARG A 2 36.96 -11.33 -12.19
C ARG A 2 35.82 -10.77 -13.04
N TYR A 3 34.63 -11.33 -12.86
CA TYR A 3 33.41 -10.98 -13.58
C TYR A 3 32.90 -9.61 -13.10
N ILE A 4 32.56 -8.75 -14.07
CA ILE A 4 31.78 -7.52 -13.87
C ILE A 4 30.31 -7.93 -13.92
N LEU A 5 29.61 -7.84 -12.79
CA LEU A 5 28.16 -7.97 -12.72
C LEU A 5 27.55 -6.62 -13.12
N LYS A 6 27.02 -6.52 -14.34
CA LYS A 6 26.15 -5.40 -14.73
C LYS A 6 24.74 -5.72 -14.25
N LEU A 7 24.28 -4.99 -13.23
CA LEU A 7 22.88 -4.96 -12.84
C LEU A 7 22.16 -3.99 -13.79
N LEU A 8 21.19 -4.50 -14.55
CA LEU A 8 20.38 -3.72 -15.47
C LEU A 8 19.11 -3.33 -14.71
N LEU A 9 19.03 -2.05 -14.34
CA LEU A 9 17.90 -1.44 -13.64
C LEU A 9 16.85 -1.05 -14.70
N VAL A 10 15.73 -1.76 -14.77
CA VAL A 10 14.60 -1.39 -15.64
C VAL A 10 13.81 -0.30 -14.92
N SER A 11 13.97 0.95 -15.38
CA SER A 11 13.15 2.10 -14.96
C SER A 11 11.90 2.17 -15.83
N VAL A 12 10.72 2.00 -15.24
CA VAL A 12 9.45 2.30 -15.89
C VAL A 12 9.27 3.82 -15.91
N ILE A 13 9.49 4.43 -17.07
CA ILE A 13 9.22 5.85 -17.32
C ILE A 13 7.85 5.93 -17.98
N SER A 14 6.82 6.32 -17.22
CA SER A 14 5.52 6.71 -17.77
C SER A 14 5.55 8.18 -18.17
N LEU A 15 5.89 8.42 -19.45
CA LEU A 15 5.78 9.72 -20.11
C LEU A 15 4.31 10.03 -20.41
N TRP A 16 3.74 11.04 -19.75
CA TRP A 16 2.45 11.62 -20.11
C TRP A 16 2.67 12.77 -21.11
N ILE A 17 2.30 12.53 -22.37
CA ILE A 17 2.19 13.58 -23.38
C ILE A 17 0.77 14.16 -23.29
N ILE A 18 0.68 15.41 -22.85
CA ILE A 18 -0.56 16.20 -22.85
C ILE A 18 -0.82 16.69 -24.28
N GLY A 19 -1.78 16.06 -24.96
CA GLY A 19 -2.37 16.55 -26.20
C GLY A 19 -3.57 17.45 -25.92
N CYS A 20 -3.47 18.72 -26.26
CA CYS A 20 -4.55 19.70 -26.18
C CYS A 20 -5.53 19.48 -27.35
N GLY A 21 -6.84 19.34 -27.10
CA GLY A 21 -7.85 19.18 -28.15
C GLY A 21 -9.28 18.92 -27.67
N THR A 22 -10.02 20.01 -27.47
CA THR A 22 -11.50 20.20 -27.49
C THR A 22 -12.46 19.00 -27.36
N SER A 23 -13.28 19.07 -26.30
CA SER A 23 -14.69 18.65 -26.17
C SER A 23 -15.06 17.17 -26.39
N GLY A 24 -15.26 16.46 -25.27
CA GLY A 24 -16.04 15.21 -25.23
C GLY A 24 -15.78 14.41 -23.94
N SER A 25 -16.80 14.29 -23.08
CA SER A 25 -17.02 13.22 -22.09
C SER A 25 -15.77 12.56 -21.49
N GLY A 26 -15.32 13.02 -20.31
CA GLY A 26 -14.22 12.42 -19.56
C GLY A 26 -14.55 11.00 -19.09
N GLY A 27 -14.03 10.00 -19.82
CA GLY A 27 -14.07 8.60 -19.42
C GLY A 27 -13.16 8.35 -18.20
N THR A 28 -13.73 7.70 -17.20
CA THR A 28 -13.03 7.10 -16.06
C THR A 28 -11.90 6.14 -16.52
N PRO A 29 -10.77 6.04 -15.80
CA PRO A 29 -9.71 5.10 -16.15
C PRO A 29 -10.23 3.66 -16.01
N VAL A 30 -10.04 2.86 -17.07
CA VAL A 30 -10.63 1.52 -17.19
C VAL A 30 -9.97 0.56 -16.20
N SER A 31 -10.76 -0.03 -15.31
CA SER A 31 -10.32 -0.87 -14.18
C SER A 31 -10.18 -2.36 -14.51
N LEU A 32 -9.52 -2.68 -15.63
CA LEU A 32 -9.07 -4.03 -15.97
C LEU A 32 -7.54 -4.05 -16.09
N ALA A 33 -6.89 -5.03 -15.47
CA ALA A 33 -5.45 -5.25 -15.57
C ALA A 33 -5.15 -6.54 -16.34
N VAL A 34 -4.05 -6.56 -17.10
CA VAL A 34 -3.59 -7.72 -17.88
C VAL A 34 -2.19 -8.08 -17.43
N GLU A 35 -1.94 -9.36 -17.15
CA GLU A 35 -0.63 -9.87 -16.73
C GLU A 35 -0.25 -11.09 -17.56
N THR A 36 0.93 -11.05 -18.21
CA THR A 36 1.46 -12.18 -18.98
C THR A 36 1.95 -13.28 -18.04
N GLN A 37 1.43 -14.48 -18.21
CA GLN A 37 1.86 -15.66 -17.44
C GLN A 37 2.92 -16.44 -18.19
N LYS A 38 2.70 -16.70 -19.48
CA LYS A 38 3.62 -17.46 -20.31
C LYS A 38 3.50 -17.02 -21.78
N SER A 39 4.59 -17.12 -22.53
CA SER A 39 4.53 -17.04 -23.98
C SER A 39 5.47 -18.06 -24.63
N ILE A 40 5.02 -18.69 -25.71
CA ILE A 40 5.74 -19.76 -26.42
C ILE A 40 5.75 -19.43 -27.90
N LEU A 41 6.93 -19.14 -28.45
CA LEU A 41 7.12 -18.92 -29.88
C LEU A 41 7.44 -20.25 -30.55
N ASN A 42 6.74 -20.55 -31.63
CA ASN A 42 7.01 -21.77 -32.39
C ASN A 42 8.37 -21.68 -33.12
N SER A 43 8.89 -22.82 -33.56
CA SER A 43 10.22 -22.90 -34.17
C SER A 43 10.34 -22.20 -35.53
N SER A 44 9.24 -22.07 -36.27
CA SER A 44 9.16 -21.31 -37.53
C SER A 44 9.01 -19.79 -37.33
N LYS A 45 8.77 -19.35 -36.08
CA LYS A 45 8.58 -17.94 -35.68
C LYS A 45 7.40 -17.25 -36.36
N ASP A 46 6.48 -18.01 -36.94
CA ASP A 46 5.27 -17.51 -37.58
C ASP A 46 4.04 -17.59 -36.66
N GLU A 47 4.18 -18.15 -35.45
CA GLU A 47 3.09 -18.27 -34.47
C GLU A 47 3.60 -18.17 -33.03
N ILE A 48 2.86 -17.46 -32.17
CA ILE A 48 3.10 -17.38 -30.72
C ILE A 48 1.83 -17.69 -29.94
N GLY A 49 1.96 -18.57 -28.95
CA GLY A 49 0.96 -18.74 -27.90
C GLY A 49 1.26 -17.83 -26.72
N ILE A 50 0.27 -17.08 -26.23
CA ILE A 50 0.39 -16.17 -25.09
C ILE A 50 -0.68 -16.53 -24.07
N ASP A 51 -0.25 -17.01 -22.90
CA ASP A 51 -1.09 -17.18 -21.71
C ASP A 51 -1.00 -15.90 -20.88
N PHE A 52 -2.15 -15.27 -20.61
CA PHE A 52 -2.23 -14.08 -19.76
C PHE A 52 -3.49 -14.13 -18.89
N SER A 53 -3.47 -13.45 -17.75
CA SER A 53 -4.67 -13.24 -16.96
C SER A 53 -5.22 -11.84 -17.14
N VAL A 54 -6.55 -11.72 -17.15
CA VAL A 54 -7.26 -10.45 -17.09
C VAL A 54 -7.92 -10.37 -15.72
N LYS A 55 -7.70 -9.25 -15.01
CA LYS A 55 -8.21 -9.01 -13.67
C LYS A 55 -9.14 -7.80 -13.65
N SER A 56 -10.33 -7.98 -13.08
CA SER A 56 -11.27 -6.90 -12.79
C SER A 56 -10.92 -6.23 -11.47
N ASN A 57 -10.64 -4.92 -11.55
CA ASN A 57 -10.45 -4.04 -10.40
C ASN A 57 -11.71 -3.20 -10.12
N TYR A 58 -12.85 -3.54 -10.72
CA TYR A 58 -14.14 -2.95 -10.36
C TYR A 58 -14.59 -3.48 -8.98
N SER A 59 -15.40 -2.70 -8.26
CA SER A 59 -16.04 -3.17 -7.02
C SER A 59 -16.92 -4.39 -7.28
N THR A 60 -17.10 -5.26 -6.28
CA THR A 60 -17.84 -6.54 -6.37
C THR A 60 -19.25 -6.46 -6.95
N ASN A 61 -19.88 -5.28 -6.96
CA ASN A 61 -21.24 -5.08 -7.47
C ASN A 61 -21.30 -4.78 -8.98
N VAL A 62 -20.15 -4.71 -9.67
CA VAL A 62 -20.08 -4.40 -11.11
C VAL A 62 -19.67 -5.65 -11.88
N GLY A 63 -20.61 -6.22 -12.65
CA GLY A 63 -20.31 -7.27 -13.62
C GLY A 63 -19.59 -6.68 -14.84
N VAL A 64 -18.62 -7.41 -15.38
CA VAL A 64 -17.85 -6.97 -16.55
C VAL A 64 -17.82 -8.07 -17.58
N ASN A 65 -18.20 -7.75 -18.81
CA ASN A 65 -18.08 -8.65 -19.94
C ASN A 65 -17.16 -8.04 -21.00
N LEU A 66 -15.99 -8.64 -21.20
CA LEU A 66 -15.02 -8.20 -22.20
C LEU A 66 -15.09 -9.13 -23.42
N SER A 67 -15.44 -8.54 -24.57
CA SER A 67 -15.64 -9.23 -25.84
C SER A 67 -14.90 -8.53 -26.98
N ASN A 68 -15.00 -9.05 -28.20
CA ASN A 68 -14.34 -8.49 -29.39
C ASN A 68 -12.83 -8.24 -29.20
N LEU A 69 -12.17 -9.22 -28.57
CA LEU A 69 -10.76 -9.15 -28.24
C LEU A 69 -9.90 -9.04 -29.50
N SER A 70 -8.89 -8.17 -29.44
CA SER A 70 -7.83 -8.07 -30.44
C SER A 70 -6.50 -7.83 -29.75
N ILE A 71 -5.41 -8.37 -30.32
CA ILE A 71 -4.06 -8.23 -29.79
C ILE A 71 -3.14 -7.61 -30.84
N SER A 72 -2.36 -6.63 -30.42
CA SER A 72 -1.29 -6.05 -31.24
C SER A 72 0.04 -6.51 -30.67
N VAL A 73 0.91 -7.09 -31.49
CA VAL A 73 2.18 -7.66 -31.06
C VAL A 73 3.34 -6.95 -31.75
N THR A 74 4.16 -6.20 -31.02
CA THR A 74 5.27 -5.41 -31.58
C THR A 74 6.57 -6.21 -31.55
N PRO A 75 7.41 -6.19 -32.61
CA PRO A 75 7.28 -5.44 -33.88
C PRO A 75 6.57 -6.22 -35.01
N CYS A 76 5.84 -7.29 -34.68
CA CYS A 76 5.32 -8.24 -35.65
C CYS A 76 4.01 -7.76 -36.29
N LYS A 77 3.79 -8.13 -37.56
CA LYS A 77 2.47 -7.92 -38.18
C LYS A 77 1.63 -9.18 -37.99
N VAL A 78 0.51 -9.01 -37.31
CA VAL A 78 -0.44 -10.08 -37.01
C VAL A 78 -1.31 -10.35 -38.24
N ASP A 79 -1.48 -11.63 -38.59
CA ASP A 79 -2.39 -12.11 -39.63
C ASP A 79 -3.72 -12.56 -39.01
N GLU A 80 -3.64 -13.47 -38.04
CA GLU A 80 -4.78 -14.10 -37.39
C GLU A 80 -4.56 -14.20 -35.88
N VAL A 81 -5.63 -14.06 -35.10
CA VAL A 81 -5.62 -14.24 -33.63
C VAL A 81 -6.81 -15.10 -33.23
N ILE A 82 -6.55 -16.11 -32.40
CA ILE A 82 -7.59 -16.95 -31.81
C ILE A 82 -7.48 -16.86 -30.29
N PHE A 83 -8.58 -16.49 -29.63
CA PHE A 83 -8.67 -16.41 -28.17
C PHE A 83 -9.44 -17.59 -27.60
N SER A 84 -9.01 -18.08 -26.43
CA SER A 84 -9.71 -19.08 -25.63
C SER A 84 -9.65 -18.69 -24.15
N PRO A 85 -10.77 -18.26 -23.52
CA PRO A 85 -12.08 -18.03 -24.13
C PRO A 85 -12.10 -16.78 -25.03
N SER A 86 -13.04 -16.69 -25.97
CA SER A 86 -13.24 -15.52 -26.84
C SER A 86 -13.99 -14.36 -26.17
N GLU A 87 -14.55 -14.60 -24.99
CA GLU A 87 -15.31 -13.66 -24.17
C GLU A 87 -14.93 -13.90 -22.70
N ILE A 88 -14.73 -12.81 -21.95
CA ILE A 88 -14.25 -12.86 -20.57
C ILE A 88 -15.28 -12.19 -19.67
N VAL A 89 -15.94 -12.99 -18.84
CA VAL A 89 -16.99 -12.51 -17.93
C VAL A 89 -16.47 -12.54 -16.49
N PHE A 90 -16.57 -11.40 -15.82
CA PHE A 90 -16.36 -11.21 -14.39
C PHE A 90 -17.70 -10.96 -13.71
N ASP A 91 -17.99 -11.75 -12.69
CA ASP A 91 -19.16 -11.66 -11.83
C ASP A 91 -18.74 -11.42 -10.37
N GLU A 92 -19.69 -11.44 -9.43
CA GLU A 92 -19.43 -11.18 -8.01
C GLU A 92 -18.43 -12.15 -7.38
N THR A 93 -18.20 -13.33 -7.98
CA THR A 93 -17.35 -14.39 -7.45
C THR A 93 -16.02 -14.53 -8.19
N THR A 94 -15.90 -14.02 -9.42
CA THR A 94 -14.69 -14.14 -10.23
C THR A 94 -14.07 -12.78 -10.54
N SER A 95 -12.91 -12.49 -9.92
CA SER A 95 -12.14 -11.25 -10.15
C SER A 95 -10.99 -11.40 -11.15
N GLU A 96 -10.63 -12.62 -11.54
CA GLU A 96 -9.52 -12.91 -12.46
C GLU A 96 -9.87 -14.10 -13.37
N LYS A 97 -9.47 -14.03 -14.65
CA LYS A 97 -9.65 -15.09 -15.65
C LYS A 97 -8.39 -15.27 -16.47
N SER A 98 -7.97 -16.52 -16.65
CA SER A 98 -6.90 -16.87 -17.59
C SER A 98 -7.42 -16.94 -19.02
N VAL A 99 -6.63 -16.43 -19.95
CA VAL A 99 -6.93 -16.35 -21.38
C VAL A 99 -5.70 -16.81 -22.14
N TYR A 100 -5.93 -17.66 -23.13
CA TYR A 100 -4.91 -18.05 -24.10
C TYR A 100 -5.18 -17.35 -25.43
N ALA A 101 -4.17 -16.67 -25.98
CA ALA A 101 -4.19 -16.16 -27.34
C ALA A 101 -3.17 -16.89 -28.20
N ASN A 102 -3.62 -17.45 -29.32
CA ASN A 102 -2.75 -17.94 -30.37
C ASN A 102 -2.68 -16.91 -31.50
N VAL A 103 -1.49 -16.37 -31.77
CA VAL A 103 -1.27 -15.27 -32.71
C VAL A 103 -0.39 -15.76 -33.85
N LYS A 104 -0.91 -15.72 -35.08
CA LYS A 104 -0.14 -15.96 -36.30
C LYS A 104 0.35 -14.67 -36.91
N PHE A 105 1.58 -14.67 -37.38
CA PHE A 105 2.21 -13.55 -38.04
C PHE A 105 2.17 -13.69 -39.55
N LEU A 106 2.09 -12.55 -40.27
CA LEU A 106 2.17 -12.53 -41.73
C LEU A 106 3.51 -13.07 -42.25
N GLU A 107 4.58 -12.88 -41.48
CA GLU A 107 5.94 -13.34 -41.79
C GLU A 107 6.65 -13.74 -40.48
N PRO A 108 7.61 -14.67 -40.52
CA PRO A 108 8.41 -15.05 -39.34
C PRO A 108 8.99 -13.85 -38.58
N CYS A 109 8.68 -13.73 -37.29
CA CYS A 109 9.00 -12.57 -36.47
C CYS A 109 9.29 -12.97 -35.00
N THR A 110 10.11 -12.19 -34.31
CA THR A 110 10.36 -12.37 -32.86
C THR A 110 9.72 -11.22 -32.09
N PRO A 111 8.57 -11.45 -31.42
CA PRO A 111 7.84 -10.42 -30.72
C PRO A 111 8.52 -10.03 -29.41
N THR A 112 8.35 -8.77 -29.00
CA THR A 112 8.90 -8.24 -27.74
C THR A 112 7.81 -7.71 -26.81
N PHE A 113 6.71 -7.19 -27.35
CA PHE A 113 5.59 -6.68 -26.54
C PHE A 113 4.24 -7.04 -27.16
N TYR A 114 3.18 -7.04 -26.37
CA TYR A 114 1.81 -6.99 -26.88
C TYR A 114 0.93 -6.00 -26.11
N SER A 115 -0.18 -5.58 -26.74
CA SER A 115 -1.29 -4.90 -26.07
C SER A 115 -2.61 -5.56 -26.47
N LEU A 116 -3.52 -5.65 -25.50
CA LEU A 116 -4.86 -6.20 -25.66
C LEU A 116 -5.87 -5.07 -25.81
N LYS A 117 -6.80 -5.21 -26.75
CA LYS A 117 -7.97 -4.34 -26.88
C LYS A 117 -9.24 -5.17 -26.89
N GLY A 118 -10.35 -4.60 -26.44
CA GLY A 118 -11.66 -5.22 -26.52
C GLY A 118 -12.78 -4.25 -26.14
N GLU A 119 -14.01 -4.70 -26.28
CA GLU A 119 -15.21 -3.97 -25.88
C GLU A 119 -15.67 -4.49 -24.52
N SER A 120 -15.73 -3.60 -23.53
CA SER A 120 -16.11 -3.93 -22.16
C SER A 120 -17.52 -3.43 -21.86
N LEU A 121 -18.42 -4.36 -21.53
CA LEU A 121 -19.79 -4.07 -21.12
C LEU A 121 -19.89 -4.20 -19.59
N LEU A 122 -20.18 -3.08 -18.93
CA LEU A 122 -20.27 -2.96 -17.48
C LEU A 122 -21.73 -3.02 -17.02
N TYR A 123 -22.03 -3.85 -16.04
CA TYR A 123 -23.39 -4.05 -15.50
C TYR A 123 -23.43 -3.69 -14.02
N LEU A 124 -24.29 -2.75 -13.63
CA LEU A 124 -24.57 -2.39 -12.23
C LEU A 124 -26.07 -2.09 -12.08
N ASP A 125 -26.76 -2.77 -11.16
CA ASP A 125 -28.18 -2.53 -10.83
C ASP A 125 -29.11 -2.40 -12.06
N ASN A 126 -28.99 -3.32 -13.03
CA ASN A 126 -29.73 -3.35 -14.31
C ASN A 126 -29.43 -2.20 -15.29
N LYS A 127 -28.34 -1.46 -15.12
CA LYS A 127 -27.83 -0.50 -16.11
C LYS A 127 -26.59 -1.05 -16.80
N THR A 128 -26.49 -0.85 -18.12
CA THR A 128 -25.36 -1.28 -18.93
C THR A 128 -24.63 -0.09 -19.54
N ASN A 129 -23.30 -0.07 -19.44
CA ASN A 129 -22.44 0.90 -20.13
C ASN A 129 -21.36 0.17 -20.92
N GLU A 130 -21.15 0.57 -22.16
CA GLU A 130 -20.13 0.04 -23.04
C GLU A 130 -18.91 0.98 -23.07
N VAL A 131 -17.72 0.43 -22.88
CA VAL A 131 -16.46 1.17 -22.82
C VAL A 131 -15.39 0.40 -23.58
N GLU A 132 -14.60 1.08 -24.40
CA GLU A 132 -13.43 0.48 -25.04
C GLU A 132 -12.35 0.19 -23.99
N PHE A 133 -11.83 -1.02 -23.98
CA PHE A 133 -10.68 -1.42 -23.16
C PHE A 133 -9.42 -1.48 -24.03
N ILE A 134 -8.36 -0.85 -23.54
CA ILE A 134 -7.01 -0.92 -24.12
C ILE A 134 -6.03 -1.15 -22.96
N SER A 135 -5.30 -2.26 -22.98
CA SER A 135 -4.26 -2.55 -21.99
C SER A 135 -3.01 -1.71 -22.23
N THR A 136 -2.22 -1.53 -21.18
CA THR A 136 -0.81 -1.12 -21.33
C THR A 136 -0.04 -2.21 -22.08
N GLU A 137 1.07 -1.83 -22.70
CA GLU A 137 1.98 -2.80 -23.34
C GLU A 137 2.56 -3.77 -22.29
N GLN A 138 2.57 -5.05 -22.64
CA GLN A 138 3.06 -6.16 -21.84
C GLN A 138 4.30 -6.74 -22.50
N GLU A 139 5.37 -6.93 -21.74
CA GLU A 139 6.62 -7.53 -22.23
C GLU A 139 6.43 -9.04 -22.49
N LEU A 140 6.97 -9.52 -23.61
CA LEU A 140 7.01 -10.92 -23.98
C LEU A 140 8.45 -11.44 -23.86
N ASN A 141 8.60 -12.57 -23.19
CA ASN A 141 9.85 -13.32 -23.17
C ASN A 141 9.56 -14.76 -23.62
N PRO A 142 9.40 -14.99 -24.93
CA PRO A 142 8.92 -16.27 -25.43
C PRO A 142 9.95 -17.39 -25.27
N GLU A 143 9.49 -18.52 -24.72
CA GLU A 143 10.25 -19.77 -24.76
C GLU A 143 10.19 -20.35 -26.19
N GLU A 144 11.33 -20.61 -26.83
CA GLU A 144 11.37 -21.28 -28.15
C GLU A 144 11.08 -22.79 -28.00
N ASN A 145 10.01 -23.27 -28.62
CA ASN A 145 9.64 -24.69 -28.57
C ASN A 145 10.37 -25.50 -29.66
N GLN A 146 11.29 -26.40 -29.28
CA GLN A 146 12.10 -27.20 -30.22
C GLN A 146 11.41 -28.46 -30.78
N THR A 147 10.10 -28.63 -30.61
CA THR A 147 9.39 -29.81 -31.11
C THR A 147 8.12 -29.43 -31.86
N ALA A 148 8.18 -29.49 -33.18
CA ALA A 148 7.05 -29.33 -34.07
C ALA A 148 6.19 -30.60 -34.08
N THR A 149 4.93 -30.50 -33.67
CA THR A 149 3.85 -31.23 -34.33
C THR A 149 2.65 -30.28 -34.45
N PRO A 150 2.09 -30.05 -35.64
CA PRO A 150 0.97 -29.13 -35.82
C PRO A 150 -0.30 -29.73 -35.19
N ILE A 151 -0.96 -28.97 -34.32
CA ILE A 151 -2.31 -29.30 -33.84
C ILE A 151 -3.28 -28.64 -34.81
N THR A 152 -3.81 -29.41 -35.77
CA THR A 152 -4.99 -28.99 -36.54
C THR A 152 -6.25 -29.11 -35.68
N PRO A 153 -7.15 -28.12 -35.71
CA PRO A 153 -8.49 -28.25 -35.13
C PRO A 153 -9.26 -29.33 -35.89
N ILE A 154 -9.81 -30.30 -35.17
CA ILE A 154 -10.75 -31.28 -35.73
C ILE A 154 -12.11 -30.60 -35.83
N ASP A 155 -12.51 -30.25 -37.06
CA ASP A 155 -13.89 -30.02 -37.44
C ASP A 155 -14.66 -31.34 -37.32
N ASN A 156 -15.52 -31.46 -36.31
CA ASN A 156 -16.52 -32.54 -36.24
C ASN A 156 -17.80 -32.08 -36.93
N ASN A 157 -17.82 -32.24 -38.25
CA ASN A 157 -19.07 -32.31 -39.00
C ASN A 157 -18.90 -33.37 -40.10
N ILE A 158 -19.46 -34.56 -39.89
CA ILE A 158 -20.01 -35.51 -40.89
C ILE A 158 -20.50 -36.75 -40.12
N THR A 159 -21.82 -36.89 -39.98
CA THR A 159 -22.68 -37.85 -40.71
C THR A 159 -22.38 -39.33 -40.41
N ILE A 160 -23.30 -39.95 -39.67
CA ILE A 160 -23.34 -41.40 -39.41
C ILE A 160 -23.92 -42.08 -40.66
N GLU A 161 -23.07 -42.79 -41.41
CA GLU A 161 -23.52 -43.89 -42.27
C GLU A 161 -23.42 -45.20 -41.49
N ASN A 162 -24.55 -45.92 -41.47
CA ASN A 162 -24.65 -47.29 -40.99
C ASN A 162 -23.76 -48.21 -41.82
N ASN A 163 -22.97 -49.06 -41.19
CA ASN A 163 -22.76 -50.43 -41.66
C ASN A 163 -22.37 -51.35 -40.50
N GLU A 164 -23.21 -52.37 -40.31
CA GLU A 164 -22.94 -53.57 -39.52
C GLU A 164 -21.75 -54.34 -40.09
N SER A 165 -20.86 -54.86 -39.23
CA SER A 165 -20.67 -56.31 -39.04
C SER A 165 -19.35 -56.67 -38.33
N ASN A 166 -19.46 -57.70 -37.48
CA ASN A 166 -18.45 -58.66 -37.00
C ASN A 166 -17.63 -58.38 -35.73
N GLU A 167 -18.21 -58.84 -34.61
CA GLU A 167 -17.69 -59.80 -33.62
C GLU A 167 -16.17 -60.06 -33.42
N ASN A 168 -15.82 -60.00 -32.13
CA ASN A 168 -14.84 -60.79 -31.35
C ASN A 168 -13.35 -60.40 -31.35
N ASN A 169 -12.91 -59.73 -30.26
CA ASN A 169 -11.99 -60.33 -29.28
C ASN A 169 -11.81 -59.46 -28.02
N GLU A 170 -11.91 -60.11 -26.86
CA GLU A 170 -11.62 -59.58 -25.52
C GLU A 170 -10.17 -59.12 -25.35
N SER A 171 -9.98 -57.97 -24.70
CA SER A 171 -8.92 -57.73 -23.72
C SER A 171 -9.23 -56.41 -23.00
N SER A 172 -10.01 -56.48 -21.93
CA SER A 172 -10.21 -55.36 -21.01
C SER A 172 -8.91 -55.07 -20.25
N THR A 173 -8.23 -54.00 -20.62
CA THR A 173 -7.31 -53.33 -19.71
C THR A 173 -8.12 -52.42 -18.81
N ASP A 174 -8.69 -52.99 -17.74
CA ASP A 174 -9.24 -52.22 -16.61
C ASP A 174 -8.08 -51.42 -15.99
N THR A 175 -7.92 -50.18 -16.44
CA THR A 175 -7.08 -49.20 -15.77
C THR A 175 -8.02 -48.38 -14.89
N ILE A 176 -8.30 -48.89 -13.69
CA ILE A 176 -9.09 -48.15 -12.71
C ILE A 176 -8.30 -46.90 -12.31
N ASN A 177 -8.86 -45.73 -12.57
CA ASN A 177 -8.18 -44.45 -12.48
C ASN A 177 -8.55 -43.76 -11.16
N TYR A 178 -7.72 -43.87 -10.12
CA TYR A 178 -8.05 -43.28 -8.81
C TYR A 178 -7.57 -41.81 -8.64
N ALA A 179 -8.27 -41.05 -7.79
CA ALA A 179 -7.89 -39.71 -7.35
C ALA A 179 -8.13 -39.50 -5.85
N ILE A 180 -7.33 -38.61 -5.25
CA ILE A 180 -7.62 -38.06 -3.92
C ILE A 180 -8.67 -36.96 -4.08
N LYS A 181 -9.85 -37.16 -3.47
CA LYS A 181 -10.83 -36.10 -3.26
C LYS A 181 -10.54 -35.41 -1.94
N PHE A 182 -10.18 -34.13 -2.02
CA PHE A 182 -10.01 -33.24 -0.88
C PHE A 182 -10.61 -31.90 -1.27
N SER A 183 -11.86 -31.66 -0.87
CA SER A 183 -12.61 -30.51 -1.35
C SER A 183 -13.44 -29.90 -0.23
N LEU A 184 -13.26 -28.60 0.01
CA LEU A 184 -14.42 -27.71 0.09
C LEU A 184 -14.94 -27.56 -1.33
N GLU A 185 -16.25 -27.54 -1.52
CA GLU A 185 -16.83 -27.14 -2.80
C GLU A 185 -16.28 -25.73 -3.14
N ASP A 186 -15.52 -25.63 -4.24
CA ASP A 186 -15.12 -24.40 -4.98
C ASP A 186 -14.20 -23.32 -4.34
N GLU A 187 -13.14 -23.66 -3.57
CA GLU A 187 -12.08 -22.69 -3.22
C GLU A 187 -10.66 -23.25 -3.41
N GLU A 188 -10.00 -22.95 -4.54
CA GLU A 188 -8.53 -23.01 -4.67
C GLU A 188 -7.95 -21.60 -4.93
N PRO A 189 -6.91 -21.16 -4.17
CA PRO A 189 -6.28 -21.84 -3.04
C PRO A 189 -7.18 -21.85 -1.79
N ILE A 190 -6.97 -22.84 -0.90
CA ILE A 190 -7.70 -22.95 0.36
C ILE A 190 -7.29 -21.79 1.27
N LYS A 191 -8.22 -20.88 1.58
CA LYS A 191 -7.96 -19.72 2.44
C LYS A 191 -8.49 -19.96 3.84
N PHE A 192 -7.72 -19.58 4.86
CA PHE A 192 -8.13 -19.59 6.25
C PHE A 192 -7.91 -18.21 6.86
N ASN A 193 -8.82 -17.79 7.74
CA ASN A 193 -8.51 -16.70 8.66
C ASN A 193 -7.63 -17.23 9.82
N LEU A 194 -7.13 -16.33 10.67
CA LEU A 194 -6.55 -16.74 11.95
C LEU A 194 -7.63 -17.36 12.84
N GLU A 195 -7.21 -18.31 13.69
CA GLU A 195 -8.09 -18.98 14.65
C GLU A 195 -9.34 -19.63 14.02
N ASP A 196 -9.28 -19.93 12.73
CA ASP A 196 -10.36 -20.48 11.92
C ASP A 196 -10.40 -22.00 12.01
N LYS A 197 -11.57 -22.58 11.74
CA LYS A 197 -11.81 -24.02 11.71
C LYS A 197 -12.74 -24.37 10.55
N LYS A 198 -12.23 -25.11 9.57
CA LYS A 198 -13.00 -25.61 8.42
C LYS A 198 -12.99 -27.14 8.36
N SER A 199 -14.04 -27.73 7.80
CA SER A 199 -14.13 -29.18 7.56
C SER A 199 -13.95 -29.50 6.07
N PHE A 200 -13.32 -30.65 5.79
CA PHE A 200 -13.03 -31.13 4.45
C PHE A 200 -13.47 -32.58 4.31
N LYS A 201 -14.08 -32.91 3.18
CA LYS A 201 -14.32 -34.31 2.81
C LYS A 201 -13.05 -34.87 2.16
N LEU A 202 -12.55 -35.96 2.73
CA LEU A 202 -11.36 -36.65 2.29
C LEU A 202 -11.66 -38.10 1.92
N GLY A 203 -11.21 -38.53 0.76
CA GLY A 203 -11.16 -39.95 0.44
C GLY A 203 -10.57 -40.25 -0.92
N LEU A 204 -10.33 -41.54 -1.16
CA LEU A 204 -9.99 -42.05 -2.47
C LEU A 204 -11.27 -42.23 -3.28
N ILE A 205 -11.30 -41.68 -4.50
CA ILE A 205 -12.40 -41.85 -5.45
C ILE A 205 -11.91 -42.52 -6.73
N ASP A 206 -12.82 -43.21 -7.39
CA ASP A 206 -12.69 -43.56 -8.80
C ASP A 206 -12.95 -42.30 -9.62
N LYS A 207 -12.02 -41.89 -10.48
CA LYS A 207 -12.16 -40.69 -11.32
C LYS A 207 -13.26 -40.84 -12.36
N ASP A 208 -13.50 -42.05 -12.84
CA ASP A 208 -14.42 -42.29 -13.95
C ASP A 208 -15.87 -42.24 -13.46
N THR A 209 -16.11 -42.70 -12.22
CA THR A 209 -17.45 -42.73 -11.61
C THR A 209 -17.68 -41.63 -10.56
N GLY A 210 -16.61 -41.01 -10.04
CA GLY A 210 -16.66 -40.06 -8.93
C GLY A 210 -17.01 -40.70 -7.57
N ALA A 211 -17.20 -42.03 -7.52
CA ALA A 211 -17.60 -42.75 -6.33
C ALA A 211 -16.41 -43.00 -5.40
N TYR A 212 -16.67 -43.01 -4.09
CA TYR A 212 -15.66 -43.38 -3.10
C TYR A 212 -15.35 -44.87 -3.19
N ILE A 213 -14.06 -45.19 -3.11
CA ILE A 213 -13.57 -46.57 -3.07
C ILE A 213 -13.99 -47.22 -1.75
N THR A 214 -14.27 -48.52 -1.77
CA THR A 214 -14.69 -49.24 -0.56
C THR A 214 -13.56 -49.30 0.49
N ASP A 215 -13.92 -49.25 1.77
CA ASP A 215 -12.98 -49.32 2.89
C ASP A 215 -12.06 -50.55 2.83
N SER A 216 -12.56 -51.69 2.34
CA SER A 216 -11.79 -52.93 2.22
C SER A 216 -10.64 -52.88 1.20
N GLN A 217 -10.58 -51.84 0.36
CA GLN A 217 -9.50 -51.62 -0.60
C GLN A 217 -8.50 -50.57 -0.11
N LEU A 218 -8.66 -50.04 1.10
CA LEU A 218 -7.77 -49.05 1.70
C LEU A 218 -7.01 -49.65 2.87
N ASP A 219 -5.70 -49.41 2.92
CA ASP A 219 -4.89 -49.72 4.10
C ASP A 219 -4.85 -48.50 5.02
N LYS A 220 -4.47 -47.35 4.46
CA LYS A 220 -4.13 -46.17 5.26
C LYS A 220 -4.36 -44.86 4.53
N ILE A 221 -4.93 -43.88 5.22
CA ILE A 221 -4.93 -42.47 4.83
C ILE A 221 -4.12 -41.69 5.86
N THR A 222 -3.12 -40.95 5.41
CA THR A 222 -2.30 -40.05 6.24
C THR A 222 -2.47 -38.62 5.75
N VAL A 223 -2.81 -37.72 6.66
CA VAL A 223 -2.88 -36.27 6.40
C VAL A 223 -1.86 -35.58 7.29
N THR A 224 -0.96 -34.82 6.70
CA THR A 224 0.14 -34.17 7.43
C THR A 224 0.19 -32.69 7.10
N SER A 225 0.15 -31.84 8.12
CA SER A 225 0.49 -30.41 8.02
C SER A 225 2.00 -30.23 8.11
N LYS A 226 2.62 -29.63 7.08
CA LYS A 226 4.06 -29.36 7.09
C LYS A 226 4.47 -28.26 8.06
N GLN A 227 3.55 -27.35 8.41
CA GLN A 227 3.79 -26.30 9.40
C GLN A 227 2.71 -26.31 10.50
N SER A 228 2.87 -27.17 11.50
CA SER A 228 1.95 -27.32 12.64
C SER A 228 1.79 -26.09 13.54
N LYS A 229 2.64 -25.06 13.35
CA LYS A 229 2.51 -23.74 14.00
C LYS A 229 1.51 -22.82 13.30
N LEU A 230 1.20 -23.07 12.03
CA LEU A 230 0.20 -22.34 11.24
C LEU A 230 -1.14 -23.07 11.28
N LEU A 231 -1.11 -24.39 11.08
CA LEU A 231 -2.29 -25.20 10.82
C LEU A 231 -2.13 -26.61 11.37
N LYS A 232 -3.17 -27.12 12.03
CA LYS A 232 -3.26 -28.50 12.51
C LYS A 232 -4.52 -29.17 12.00
N VAL A 233 -4.50 -30.50 12.01
CA VAL A 233 -5.60 -31.36 11.54
C VAL A 233 -6.14 -32.20 12.68
N PHE A 234 -7.43 -32.54 12.63
CA PHE A 234 -8.09 -33.41 13.60
C PHE A 234 -9.42 -33.98 13.08
N ASP A 235 -10.03 -34.85 13.86
CA ASP A 235 -11.33 -35.47 13.56
C ASP A 235 -12.18 -35.60 14.83
N THR A 236 -13.50 -35.65 14.69
CA THR A 236 -14.42 -35.77 15.83
C THR A 236 -14.51 -37.17 16.44
N ASP A 237 -14.15 -38.21 15.70
CA ASP A 237 -14.36 -39.61 16.05
C ASP A 237 -13.13 -40.24 16.72
N SER A 238 -11.94 -40.08 16.13
CA SER A 238 -10.72 -40.82 16.52
C SER A 238 -9.60 -39.94 17.07
N ASN A 239 -9.53 -38.68 16.67
CA ASN A 239 -8.45 -37.76 17.05
C ASN A 239 -9.00 -36.36 17.31
N THR A 240 -9.61 -36.14 18.48
CA THR A 240 -10.31 -34.89 18.83
C THR A 240 -9.39 -33.72 19.18
N ILE A 241 -8.07 -33.96 19.26
CA ILE A 241 -7.07 -32.95 19.59
C ILE A 241 -6.30 -32.58 18.31
N PRO A 242 -6.25 -31.29 17.92
CA PRO A 242 -5.44 -30.82 16.79
C PRO A 242 -3.98 -31.23 16.86
N SER A 243 -3.51 -31.93 15.82
CA SER A 243 -2.15 -32.46 15.68
C SER A 243 -1.54 -32.08 14.32
N ALA A 244 -0.24 -32.32 14.17
CA ALA A 244 0.44 -32.14 12.87
C ALA A 244 0.07 -33.23 11.86
N GLU A 245 -0.41 -34.38 12.34
CA GLU A 245 -0.67 -35.57 11.55
C GLU A 245 -1.94 -36.26 12.03
N LEU A 246 -2.74 -36.72 11.07
CA LEU A 246 -3.97 -37.48 11.27
C LEU A 246 -3.92 -38.75 10.41
N ILE A 247 -4.22 -39.90 11.02
CA ILE A 247 -4.14 -41.22 10.38
C ILE A 247 -5.49 -41.92 10.49
N TYR A 248 -5.96 -42.47 9.37
CA TYR A 248 -7.11 -43.38 9.30
C TYR A 248 -6.65 -44.73 8.76
N GLU A 249 -6.97 -45.81 9.49
CA GLU A 249 -6.71 -47.18 9.06
C GLU A 249 -8.00 -47.80 8.53
N TYR A 250 -7.94 -48.42 7.34
CA TYR A 250 -9.03 -49.16 6.72
C TYR A 250 -10.38 -48.39 6.66
N LYS A 251 -10.34 -47.07 6.49
CA LYS A 251 -11.53 -46.21 6.47
C LYS A 251 -11.40 -45.14 5.39
N ASN A 252 -12.33 -45.15 4.42
CA ASN A 252 -12.49 -44.10 3.42
C ASN A 252 -13.56 -43.08 3.84
N HIS A 253 -13.71 -42.03 3.04
CA HIS A 253 -14.78 -41.04 3.18
C HIS A 253 -14.79 -40.40 4.58
N ASN A 254 -13.65 -39.82 4.96
CA ASN A 254 -13.49 -39.16 6.25
C ASN A 254 -13.84 -37.68 6.15
N THR A 255 -14.39 -37.14 7.24
CA THR A 255 -14.45 -35.69 7.44
C THR A 255 -13.27 -35.30 8.32
N ILE A 256 -12.38 -34.48 7.78
CA ILE A 256 -11.28 -33.91 8.57
C ILE A 256 -11.60 -32.46 8.92
N TYR A 257 -11.11 -32.01 10.06
CA TYR A 257 -11.11 -30.61 10.44
C TYR A 257 -9.69 -30.06 10.36
N VAL A 258 -9.60 -28.86 9.80
CA VAL A 258 -8.37 -28.10 9.70
C VAL A 258 -8.54 -26.84 10.53
N GLN A 259 -7.63 -26.60 11.46
CA GLN A 259 -7.67 -25.47 12.39
C GLN A 259 -6.38 -24.66 12.33
N THR A 260 -6.53 -23.34 12.22
CA THR A 260 -5.45 -22.37 12.27
C THR A 260 -5.34 -21.73 13.66
N TYR A 261 -4.27 -20.97 13.89
CA TYR A 261 -3.97 -20.33 15.16
C TYR A 261 -3.60 -18.86 14.95
N THR A 262 -2.57 -18.37 15.64
CA THR A 262 -2.20 -16.96 15.70
C THR A 262 -1.17 -16.54 14.65
N ASN A 263 -0.65 -17.47 13.83
CA ASN A 263 0.39 -17.19 12.84
C ASN A 263 -0.21 -17.21 11.43
N SER A 264 0.19 -16.25 10.59
CA SER A 264 -0.18 -16.20 9.16
C SER A 264 0.92 -16.74 8.25
N GLY A 265 0.56 -17.14 7.02
CA GLY A 265 1.53 -17.60 6.03
C GLY A 265 0.99 -18.72 5.13
N LEU A 266 1.88 -19.31 4.35
CA LEU A 266 1.58 -20.46 3.50
C LEU A 266 1.90 -21.76 4.24
N VAL A 267 1.00 -22.73 4.15
CA VAL A 267 1.17 -24.07 4.70
C VAL A 267 0.70 -25.14 3.74
N ASP A 268 1.51 -26.20 3.61
CA ASP A 268 1.16 -27.35 2.79
C ASP A 268 0.55 -28.46 3.63
N ILE A 269 -0.53 -29.04 3.11
CA ILE A 269 -1.21 -30.22 3.62
C ILE A 269 -0.91 -31.38 2.67
N ASP A 270 -0.11 -32.32 3.13
CA ASP A 270 0.20 -33.55 2.41
C ASP A 270 -0.85 -34.61 2.71
N ILE A 271 -1.34 -35.27 1.67
CA ILE A 271 -2.24 -36.39 1.77
C ILE A 271 -1.59 -37.58 1.07
N SER A 272 -1.43 -38.68 1.81
CA SER A 272 -0.91 -39.95 1.30
C SER A 272 -1.92 -41.04 1.59
N ILE A 273 -2.34 -41.76 0.54
CA ILE A 273 -3.31 -42.84 0.64
C ILE A 273 -2.68 -44.14 0.11
N GLU A 274 -2.63 -45.16 0.95
CA GLU A 274 -2.22 -46.54 0.63
C GLU A 274 -3.47 -47.38 0.36
N TYR A 275 -3.55 -48.02 -0.82
CA TYR A 275 -4.72 -48.76 -1.29
C TYR A 275 -4.32 -49.99 -2.13
N HIS A 276 -5.25 -50.94 -2.26
CA HIS A 276 -5.09 -52.10 -3.15
C HIS A 276 -5.58 -51.77 -4.56
N ASN A 277 -4.71 -51.94 -5.56
CA ASN A 277 -5.07 -51.80 -6.97
C ASN A 277 -5.91 -52.99 -7.46
N ALA A 278 -6.36 -52.96 -8.73
CA ALA A 278 -7.17 -54.02 -9.34
C ALA A 278 -6.52 -55.42 -9.33
N LYS A 279 -5.18 -55.49 -9.13
CA LYS A 279 -4.40 -56.74 -9.04
C LYS A 279 -4.16 -57.19 -7.58
N GLY A 280 -4.68 -56.45 -6.60
CA GLY A 280 -4.49 -56.70 -5.17
C GLY A 280 -3.17 -56.20 -4.59
N ASN A 281 -2.32 -55.54 -5.38
CA ASN A 281 -1.06 -54.98 -4.90
C ASN A 281 -1.32 -53.66 -4.18
N ILE A 282 -0.55 -53.39 -3.11
CA ILE A 282 -0.58 -52.12 -2.39
C ILE A 282 0.15 -51.06 -3.23
N GLU A 283 -0.52 -49.94 -3.46
CA GLU A 283 0.00 -48.74 -4.10
C GLU A 283 -0.24 -47.52 -3.21
N THR A 284 0.52 -46.45 -3.45
CA THR A 284 0.38 -45.18 -2.74
C THR A 284 0.12 -44.05 -3.72
N ILE A 285 -0.94 -43.27 -3.48
CA ILE A 285 -1.19 -41.99 -4.15
C ILE A 285 -0.94 -40.84 -3.18
N GLN A 286 -0.26 -39.80 -3.66
CA GLN A 286 0.07 -38.62 -2.87
C GLN A 286 -0.39 -37.35 -3.57
N LYS A 287 -0.87 -36.38 -2.80
CA LYS A 287 -1.19 -35.04 -3.28
C LYS A 287 -0.94 -34.02 -2.18
N THR A 288 -0.38 -32.89 -2.55
CA THR A 288 -0.15 -31.74 -1.67
C THR A 288 -1.15 -30.65 -2.02
N TYR A 289 -1.76 -30.06 -0.98
CA TYR A 289 -2.64 -28.91 -1.09
C TYR A 289 -2.03 -27.74 -0.34
N SER A 290 -1.85 -26.61 -1.02
CA SER A 290 -1.37 -25.38 -0.38
C SER A 290 -2.55 -24.59 0.19
N ALA A 291 -2.42 -24.20 1.45
CA ALA A 291 -3.37 -23.36 2.16
C ALA A 291 -2.71 -22.03 2.54
N LEU A 292 -3.45 -20.94 2.35
CA LEU A 292 -3.06 -19.60 2.77
C LEU A 292 -3.79 -19.25 4.08
N VAL A 293 -3.01 -19.08 5.14
CA VAL A 293 -3.50 -18.52 6.41
C VAL A 293 -3.32 -17.00 6.35
N MET A 294 -4.44 -16.30 6.24
CA MET A 294 -4.53 -14.84 6.21
C MET A 294 -4.20 -14.27 7.59
N SER A 295 -3.55 -13.11 7.64
CA SER A 295 -3.36 -12.33 8.87
C SER A 295 -4.70 -11.73 9.31
N GLY A 296 -4.74 -11.26 10.57
CA GLY A 296 -5.83 -10.40 11.01
C GLY A 296 -5.81 -9.02 10.32
N PRO A 297 -6.83 -8.18 10.57
CA PRO A 297 -6.79 -6.78 10.20
C PRO A 297 -5.64 -6.04 10.89
N PRO A 298 -5.14 -4.93 10.31
CA PRO A 298 -4.17 -4.06 10.96
C PRO A 298 -4.61 -3.63 12.36
N THR A 299 -3.75 -3.86 13.35
CA THR A 299 -3.89 -3.31 14.70
C THR A 299 -2.72 -2.43 15.09
N THR A 300 -1.59 -2.51 14.41
CA THR A 300 -0.43 -1.68 14.74
C THR A 300 0.22 -1.19 13.47
N PHE A 301 0.67 0.07 13.50
CA PHE A 301 1.37 0.70 12.39
C PHE A 301 2.75 1.17 12.81
N SER A 302 3.65 1.21 11.84
CA SER A 302 4.94 1.90 11.93
C SER A 302 5.04 2.84 10.75
N ILE A 303 5.42 4.08 11.00
CA ILE A 303 5.69 5.10 9.99
C ILE A 303 7.18 5.42 10.09
N ASN A 304 7.91 5.23 9.00
CA ASN A 304 9.35 5.50 8.95
C ASN A 304 9.65 6.50 7.85
N ASP A 305 10.52 7.47 8.14
CA ASP A 305 11.11 8.35 7.12
C ASP A 305 11.85 7.51 6.06
N ASN A 306 11.50 7.74 4.80
CA ASN A 306 12.11 7.10 3.64
C ASN A 306 12.76 8.13 2.68
N GLY A 307 13.04 9.34 3.17
CA GLY A 307 13.83 10.37 2.52
C GLY A 307 13.01 11.49 1.90
N VAL A 308 13.68 12.62 1.64
CA VAL A 308 13.12 13.79 0.94
C VAL A 308 13.87 14.05 -0.36
N ILE A 309 13.15 14.52 -1.37
CA ILE A 309 13.73 15.05 -2.60
C ILE A 309 13.13 16.43 -2.92
N TYR A 310 13.87 17.26 -3.65
CA TYR A 310 13.35 18.52 -4.19
C TYR A 310 12.89 18.33 -5.64
N ASN A 311 11.66 18.75 -5.93
CA ASN A 311 11.09 18.71 -7.27
C ASN A 311 11.20 20.08 -7.95
N PHE A 312 12.00 20.15 -9.01
CA PHE A 312 12.27 21.38 -9.77
C PHE A 312 11.05 21.96 -10.49
N SER A 313 10.09 21.11 -10.85
CA SER A 313 8.95 21.50 -11.70
C SER A 313 7.93 22.30 -10.91
N ASP A 314 7.58 21.81 -9.72
CA ASP A 314 6.59 22.44 -8.83
C ASP A 314 7.22 23.27 -7.70
N LYS A 315 8.55 23.16 -7.51
CA LYS A 315 9.33 23.82 -6.45
C LYS A 315 8.96 23.37 -5.04
N TRP A 316 8.46 22.14 -4.90
CA TRP A 316 8.08 21.56 -3.62
C TRP A 316 9.09 20.49 -3.20
N PHE A 317 9.20 20.28 -1.89
CA PHE A 317 9.84 19.08 -1.36
C PHE A 317 8.84 17.93 -1.38
N GLU A 318 9.30 16.75 -1.73
CA GLU A 318 8.56 15.49 -1.70
C GLU A 318 9.18 14.58 -0.66
N HIS A 319 8.54 14.44 0.48
CA HIS A 319 9.01 13.65 1.61
C HIS A 319 8.26 12.33 1.66
N THR A 320 8.97 11.23 1.45
CA THR A 320 8.38 9.88 1.38
C THR A 320 8.48 9.19 2.74
N TYR A 321 7.39 8.54 3.15
CA TYR A 321 7.31 7.72 4.35
C TYR A 321 6.92 6.29 3.96
N LEU A 322 7.54 5.32 4.63
CA LEU A 322 7.16 3.91 4.55
C LEU A 322 6.23 3.59 5.73
N ILE A 323 5.00 3.23 5.42
CA ILE A 323 4.04 2.73 6.39
C ILE A 323 4.06 1.20 6.34
N SER A 324 4.16 0.56 7.49
CA SER A 324 4.07 -0.89 7.65
C SER A 324 3.02 -1.23 8.71
N ALA A 325 2.28 -2.32 8.52
CA ALA A 325 1.21 -2.74 9.42
C ALA A 325 1.36 -4.19 9.89
N THR A 326 0.98 -4.43 11.14
CA THR A 326 0.85 -5.78 11.70
C THR A 326 -0.51 -5.99 12.36
N ASP A 327 -0.92 -7.24 12.47
CA ASP A 327 -2.13 -7.64 13.22
C ASP A 327 -1.86 -7.78 14.74
N LYS A 328 -2.90 -8.18 15.49
CA LYS A 328 -2.87 -8.30 16.97
C LYS A 328 -1.81 -9.31 17.47
N TYR A 329 -1.30 -10.17 16.60
CA TYR A 329 -0.29 -11.17 16.90
C TYR A 329 1.09 -10.83 16.32
N ASN A 330 1.27 -9.60 15.81
CA ASN A 330 2.47 -9.13 15.14
C ASN A 330 2.78 -9.85 13.82
N ASN A 331 1.78 -10.47 13.17
CA ASN A 331 1.99 -10.93 11.80
C ASN A 331 2.01 -9.73 10.85
N PRO A 332 2.89 -9.71 9.83
CA PRO A 332 2.75 -8.80 8.71
C PRO A 332 1.37 -8.94 8.10
N VAL A 333 0.68 -7.82 7.88
CA VAL A 333 -0.66 -7.85 7.29
C VAL A 333 -0.54 -8.35 5.85
N ASN A 334 -1.11 -9.51 5.53
CA ASN A 334 -1.06 -10.09 4.18
C ASN A 334 -2.39 -9.94 3.43
N ILE A 335 -3.29 -9.12 3.97
CA ILE A 335 -4.59 -8.79 3.39
C ILE A 335 -4.57 -7.35 2.85
N SER A 336 -5.23 -7.12 1.72
CA SER A 336 -5.27 -5.82 1.05
C SER A 336 -6.17 -4.83 1.81
N SER A 337 -5.63 -4.27 2.90
CA SER A 337 -6.34 -3.35 3.77
C SER A 337 -6.21 -1.91 3.28
N THR A 338 -7.31 -1.16 3.32
CA THR A 338 -7.30 0.28 3.06
C THR A 338 -6.98 1.05 4.33
N ILE A 339 -6.00 1.95 4.25
CA ILE A 339 -5.64 2.89 5.30
C ILE A 339 -5.84 4.32 4.82
N TYR A 340 -5.98 5.24 5.77
CA TYR A 340 -6.18 6.66 5.56
C TYR A 340 -5.03 7.42 6.17
N VAL A 341 -4.41 8.31 5.40
CA VAL A 341 -3.23 9.06 5.84
C VAL A 341 -3.53 10.55 5.82
N ASN A 342 -3.17 11.23 6.90
CA ASN A 342 -3.40 12.65 7.11
C ASN A 342 -2.15 13.29 7.72
N ALA A 343 -1.96 14.59 7.52
CA ALA A 343 -0.79 15.29 8.06
C ALA A 343 -1.13 16.69 8.58
N ILE A 344 -0.69 17.00 9.81
CA ILE A 344 -0.75 18.34 10.39
C ILE A 344 0.53 19.09 10.02
N THR A 345 0.38 20.28 9.44
CA THR A 345 1.47 21.22 9.11
C THR A 345 1.58 22.37 10.08
N ASP A 346 0.45 22.76 10.68
CA ASP A 346 0.38 23.87 11.61
C ASP A 346 -0.58 23.50 12.75
N PHE A 347 -0.15 23.83 13.95
CA PHE A 347 -0.83 23.43 15.17
C PHE A 347 -1.67 24.59 15.69
N THR A 348 -2.93 24.31 15.97
CA THR A 348 -3.83 25.23 16.66
C THR A 348 -3.19 25.66 17.97
N ARG A 349 -3.32 26.93 18.33
CA ARG A 349 -2.71 27.48 19.55
C ARG A 349 -3.72 27.57 20.68
N ASP A 350 -3.30 27.19 21.88
CA ASP A 350 -4.06 27.37 23.11
C ASP A 350 -4.28 28.86 23.42
N THR A 351 -5.03 29.14 24.48
CA THR A 351 -5.31 30.50 24.97
C THR A 351 -4.06 31.28 25.39
N ASN A 352 -2.93 30.60 25.65
CA ASN A 352 -1.64 31.19 25.97
C ASN A 352 -0.74 31.38 24.73
N GLY A 353 -1.23 31.02 23.54
CA GLY A 353 -0.49 31.11 22.28
C GLY A 353 0.51 29.96 22.04
N LYS A 354 0.49 28.91 22.87
CA LYS A 354 1.29 27.70 22.74
C LYS A 354 0.61 26.73 21.77
N PRO A 355 1.34 26.04 20.86
CA PRO A 355 0.77 24.95 20.08
C PRO A 355 0.09 23.89 20.96
N ILE A 356 -1.12 23.45 20.57
CA ILE A 356 -1.81 22.33 21.17
C ILE A 356 -1.10 21.05 20.71
N LEU A 357 -0.04 20.72 21.45
CA LEU A 357 0.77 19.52 21.31
C LEU A 357 1.23 19.13 22.73
N TYR A 358 0.56 18.15 23.32
CA TYR A 358 0.70 17.74 24.71
C TYR A 358 0.85 16.21 24.83
N GLY A 359 1.11 15.68 26.03
CA GLY A 359 1.42 14.27 26.26
C GLY A 359 2.91 14.01 26.46
N LYS A 360 3.54 13.20 25.59
CA LYS A 360 4.99 12.90 25.64
C LYS A 360 5.87 14.17 25.68
N PHE A 361 5.35 15.27 25.14
CA PHE A 361 6.05 16.56 25.01
C PHE A 361 5.64 17.60 26.06
N GLY A 362 4.82 17.25 27.06
CA GLY A 362 4.30 18.21 28.03
C GLY A 362 3.83 17.59 29.34
N ALA A 363 3.44 18.45 30.30
CA ALA A 363 2.90 18.00 31.58
C ALA A 363 1.41 17.61 31.49
N LEU A 364 0.67 18.26 30.61
CA LEU A 364 -0.74 17.97 30.34
C LEU A 364 -0.87 16.70 29.49
N LYS A 365 -1.85 15.87 29.82
CA LYS A 365 -2.21 14.65 29.09
C LYS A 365 -3.73 14.58 28.95
N GLY A 366 -4.20 13.94 27.88
CA GLY A 366 -5.62 13.73 27.64
C GLY A 366 -6.11 12.37 28.14
N ASN A 367 -7.37 12.30 28.53
CA ASN A 367 -8.06 11.05 28.82
C ASN A 367 -9.12 10.83 27.75
N LEU A 368 -9.01 9.73 27.00
CA LEU A 368 -10.03 9.33 26.03
C LEU A 368 -11.10 8.49 26.75
N MET A 369 -12.29 9.05 26.89
CA MET A 369 -13.44 8.42 27.51
C MET A 369 -14.33 7.78 26.44
N SER A 370 -14.52 6.47 26.56
CA SER A 370 -15.41 5.69 25.69
C SER A 370 -16.86 5.81 26.13
N ASP A 371 -17.76 6.19 25.22
CA ASP A 371 -19.20 6.09 25.39
C ASP A 371 -19.70 4.88 24.57
N LYS A 372 -19.85 3.74 25.24
CA LYS A 372 -20.27 2.49 24.61
C LYS A 372 -21.74 2.50 24.15
N GLU A 373 -22.59 3.35 24.71
CA GLU A 373 -24.00 3.46 24.33
C GLU A 373 -24.15 4.21 23.01
N ASN A 374 -23.45 5.35 22.89
CA ASN A 374 -23.50 6.20 21.70
C ASN A 374 -22.39 5.88 20.67
N LYS A 375 -21.49 4.95 21.01
CA LYS A 375 -20.31 4.55 20.21
C LYS A 375 -19.43 5.74 19.83
N LYS A 376 -19.21 6.65 20.77
CA LYS A 376 -18.38 7.85 20.61
C LYS A 376 -17.21 7.85 21.58
N ALA A 377 -16.25 8.71 21.31
CA ALA A 377 -15.14 8.98 22.20
C ALA A 377 -15.05 10.48 22.53
N THR A 378 -14.63 10.78 23.76
CA THR A 378 -14.38 12.16 24.22
C THR A 378 -12.96 12.26 24.75
N LEU A 379 -12.17 13.20 24.23
CA LEU A 379 -10.86 13.52 24.78
C LEU A 379 -11.00 14.64 25.82
N GLU A 380 -10.78 14.33 27.09
CA GLU A 380 -10.89 15.26 28.22
C GLU A 380 -9.52 15.68 28.74
N VAL A 381 -9.40 16.96 29.10
CA VAL A 381 -8.24 17.56 29.77
C VAL A 381 -8.68 18.41 30.96
N ASN A 382 -7.78 18.70 31.88
CA ASN A 382 -8.07 19.50 33.08
C ASN A 382 -7.80 21.01 32.92
N GLU A 383 -7.50 21.48 31.70
CA GLU A 383 -7.19 22.88 31.39
C GLU A 383 -7.96 23.37 30.15
N SER A 384 -8.34 24.64 30.13
CA SER A 384 -9.08 25.28 29.02
C SER A 384 -8.13 25.62 27.87
N ILE A 385 -7.86 24.64 27.01
CA ILE A 385 -6.88 24.76 25.91
C ILE A 385 -7.53 24.68 24.52
N PHE A 386 -8.80 24.29 24.42
CA PHE A 386 -9.49 24.05 23.15
C PHE A 386 -10.33 25.24 22.65
N ASP A 387 -10.22 26.41 23.30
CA ASP A 387 -11.02 27.60 22.99
C ASP A 387 -10.82 28.15 21.57
N ASN A 388 -9.67 27.88 20.94
CA ASN A 388 -9.28 28.45 19.64
C ASN A 388 -9.38 27.46 18.47
N ILE A 389 -10.03 26.31 18.66
CA ILE A 389 -10.17 25.30 17.59
C ILE A 389 -11.11 25.80 16.49
N ASP A 390 -10.66 25.71 15.24
CA ASP A 390 -11.52 25.86 14.08
C ASP A 390 -12.10 24.51 13.68
N TYR A 391 -13.27 24.19 14.21
CA TYR A 391 -13.92 22.89 14.00
C TYR A 391 -14.25 22.54 12.53
N ASN A 392 -14.15 23.48 11.59
CA ASN A 392 -14.36 23.16 10.16
C ASN A 392 -13.08 22.68 9.47
N ARG A 393 -11.91 22.92 10.06
CA ARG A 393 -10.60 22.69 9.43
C ARG A 393 -9.66 21.87 10.31
N ASP A 394 -9.79 22.01 11.62
CA ASP A 394 -8.94 21.35 12.61
C ASP A 394 -9.44 19.94 12.90
N TYR A 395 -8.48 19.06 13.14
CA TYR A 395 -8.73 17.72 13.65
C TYR A 395 -7.73 17.40 14.75
N ALA A 396 -8.05 16.37 15.54
CA ALA A 396 -7.19 15.91 16.60
C ALA A 396 -6.36 14.73 16.15
N LEU A 397 -5.09 14.70 16.57
CA LEU A 397 -4.25 13.51 16.54
C LEU A 397 -4.09 13.03 17.97
N VAL A 398 -4.35 11.74 18.21
CA VAL A 398 -4.14 11.10 19.51
C VAL A 398 -3.03 10.07 19.37
N PHE A 399 -2.10 10.04 20.32
CA PHE A 399 -0.90 9.20 20.29
C PHE A 399 -0.49 8.76 21.69
N GLY A 400 0.16 7.61 21.81
CA GLY A 400 0.44 7.01 23.12
C GLY A 400 1.09 5.63 23.01
N ASP A 401 1.01 4.86 24.07
CA ASP A 401 1.63 3.53 24.13
C ASP A 401 0.91 2.52 23.20
N ILE A 402 1.65 1.51 22.75
CA ILE A 402 1.25 0.51 21.74
C ILE A 402 -0.05 -0.24 22.11
N HIS A 403 -0.39 -0.33 23.40
CA HIS A 403 -1.63 -0.99 23.86
C HIS A 403 -2.92 -0.20 23.61
N SER A 404 -2.83 1.03 23.09
CA SER A 404 -3.97 1.91 22.85
C SER A 404 -4.23 2.17 21.36
N TYR A 405 -3.74 1.30 20.48
CA TYR A 405 -3.75 1.52 19.03
C TYR A 405 -5.11 1.91 18.45
N GLU A 406 -6.22 1.43 19.03
CA GLU A 406 -7.59 1.76 18.61
C GLU A 406 -8.01 3.20 18.94
N ALA A 407 -7.34 3.80 19.93
CA ALA A 407 -7.49 5.19 20.34
C ALA A 407 -6.60 6.14 19.54
N LEU A 408 -5.60 5.63 18.81
CA LEU A 408 -4.57 6.45 18.17
C LEU A 408 -4.94 6.89 16.74
N GLY A 409 -4.16 7.84 16.23
CA GLY A 409 -4.29 8.41 14.89
C GLY A 409 -5.18 9.65 14.85
N LYS A 410 -5.73 9.96 13.67
CA LYS A 410 -6.65 11.08 13.45
C LYS A 410 -8.04 10.81 14.02
N TRP A 411 -8.62 11.90 14.51
CA TRP A 411 -10.00 12.02 14.96
C TRP A 411 -10.63 13.29 14.40
N ASP A 412 -11.80 13.12 13.79
CA ASP A 412 -12.63 14.26 13.38
C ASP A 412 -13.42 14.79 14.58
N ILE A 413 -13.44 16.12 14.74
CA ILE A 413 -13.99 16.78 15.92
C ILE A 413 -15.46 17.15 15.67
N ASP A 414 -16.33 16.75 16.59
CA ASP A 414 -17.74 17.12 16.63
C ASP A 414 -17.91 18.49 17.31
N LYS A 415 -18.15 19.51 16.49
CA LYS A 415 -18.22 20.91 16.92
C LYS A 415 -19.36 21.20 17.91
N ASP A 416 -20.48 20.50 17.77
CA ASP A 416 -21.74 20.89 18.44
C ASP A 416 -21.76 20.44 19.90
N LEU A 417 -20.85 19.54 20.26
CA LEU A 417 -20.77 18.93 21.59
C LEU A 417 -19.45 19.23 22.31
N SER A 418 -18.43 19.71 21.58
CA SER A 418 -17.11 20.02 22.15
C SER A 418 -17.13 21.28 23.03
N SER A 419 -16.15 21.37 23.94
CA SER A 419 -15.99 22.45 24.91
C SER A 419 -14.51 22.81 25.08
N SER A 420 -14.23 23.81 25.90
CA SER A 420 -12.86 24.30 26.09
C SER A 420 -11.90 23.31 26.77
N THR A 421 -12.44 22.27 27.41
CA THR A 421 -11.69 21.21 28.13
C THR A 421 -11.98 19.80 27.59
N ALA A 422 -12.86 19.66 26.58
CA ALA A 422 -13.21 18.35 26.05
C ALA A 422 -13.52 18.41 24.55
N LEU A 423 -12.89 17.52 23.77
CA LEU A 423 -13.22 17.30 22.36
C LEU A 423 -14.03 16.04 22.22
N ILE A 424 -15.23 16.16 21.65
CA ILE A 424 -16.03 15.00 21.29
C ILE A 424 -15.71 14.66 19.84
N PHE A 425 -15.49 13.38 19.57
CA PHE A 425 -15.15 12.92 18.22
C PHE A 425 -16.39 12.42 17.47
N SER A 426 -16.41 12.67 16.16
CA SER A 426 -17.48 12.22 15.27
C SER A 426 -17.32 10.78 14.78
N ASP A 427 -16.11 10.22 14.91
CA ASP A 427 -15.81 8.84 14.56
C ASP A 427 -16.54 7.83 15.47
N ILE A 428 -16.88 6.67 14.90
CA ILE A 428 -17.38 5.53 15.69
C ILE A 428 -16.23 4.95 16.51
N TYR A 429 -16.45 4.80 17.82
CA TYR A 429 -15.50 4.18 18.74
C TYR A 429 -16.18 3.13 19.62
N ASN A 430 -15.67 1.90 19.57
CA ASN A 430 -16.11 0.78 20.42
C ASN A 430 -15.02 0.31 21.39
N GLY A 431 -13.88 1.03 21.46
CA GLY A 431 -12.75 0.65 22.29
C GLY A 431 -12.94 0.98 23.77
N GLU A 432 -11.91 0.72 24.58
CA GLU A 432 -11.92 1.03 26.00
C GLU A 432 -11.52 2.49 26.27
N SER A 433 -11.74 2.97 27.50
CA SER A 433 -11.23 4.28 27.91
C SER A 433 -9.73 4.20 28.19
N HIS A 434 -9.00 5.23 27.80
CA HIS A 434 -7.55 5.32 27.92
C HIS A 434 -7.15 6.62 28.60
N ASN A 435 -6.25 6.53 29.58
CA ASN A 435 -5.78 7.69 30.32
C ASN A 435 -4.37 8.09 29.89
N SER A 436 -4.01 9.34 30.13
CA SER A 436 -2.63 9.83 29.94
C SER A 436 -2.12 9.74 28.50
N LEU A 437 -3.00 9.90 27.51
CA LEU A 437 -2.63 9.95 26.09
C LEU A 437 -2.02 11.30 25.72
N GLY A 438 -1.15 11.29 24.73
CA GLY A 438 -0.72 12.49 24.02
C GLY A 438 -1.72 12.88 22.94
N PHE A 439 -1.77 14.17 22.67
CA PHE A 439 -2.66 14.70 21.65
C PHE A 439 -2.10 15.97 21.02
N ALA A 440 -2.50 16.20 19.79
CA ALA A 440 -2.25 17.42 19.05
C ALA A 440 -3.52 17.87 18.33
N VAL A 441 -3.69 19.18 18.14
CA VAL A 441 -4.79 19.73 17.32
C VAL A 441 -4.19 20.69 16.30
N GLY A 442 -4.66 20.58 15.07
CA GLY A 442 -4.18 21.41 13.98
C GLY A 442 -4.80 20.99 12.66
N HIS A 443 -4.18 21.47 11.59
CA HIS A 443 -4.71 21.35 10.23
C HIS A 443 -3.60 21.09 9.21
N ASN A 444 -4.00 20.71 8.00
CA ASN A 444 -3.12 20.34 6.89
C ASN A 444 -2.76 21.50 5.95
N TYR A 445 -3.17 22.72 6.28
CA TYR A 445 -2.82 23.92 5.53
C TYR A 445 -1.97 24.87 6.36
N MET A 446 -1.46 25.91 5.73
CA MET A 446 -0.78 27.01 6.40
C MET A 446 -1.08 28.31 5.67
N GLU A 447 -1.26 29.40 6.42
CA GLU A 447 -1.55 30.72 5.88
C GLU A 447 -0.26 31.51 5.59
N GLU A 448 -0.16 32.16 4.41
CA GLU A 448 0.86 33.20 4.20
C GLU A 448 0.36 34.52 4.79
N ILE A 449 0.89 34.90 5.94
CA ILE A 449 0.32 35.99 6.74
C ILE A 449 0.57 37.35 6.07
N CYS A 450 1.71 37.49 5.39
CA CYS A 450 2.08 38.75 4.74
C CYS A 450 1.76 38.85 3.26
N ASN A 451 1.14 37.83 2.67
CA ASN A 451 0.77 37.84 1.27
C ASN A 451 -0.76 37.83 1.09
N PRO A 452 -1.38 38.98 0.80
CA PRO A 452 -2.84 39.06 0.68
C PRO A 452 -3.42 38.28 -0.51
N SER A 453 -2.57 37.82 -1.45
CA SER A 453 -2.98 37.13 -2.68
C SER A 453 -2.95 35.59 -2.57
N TYR A 454 -2.26 35.03 -1.57
CA TYR A 454 -2.10 33.59 -1.38
C TYR A 454 -2.46 33.26 0.07
N ARG A 455 -3.74 32.98 0.33
CA ARG A 455 -4.20 32.85 1.71
C ARG A 455 -3.83 31.54 2.37
N GLU A 456 -3.76 30.44 1.62
CA GLU A 456 -3.63 29.10 2.20
C GLU A 456 -2.88 28.16 1.25
N TRP A 457 -1.87 27.46 1.75
CA TRP A 457 -1.28 26.29 1.07
C TRP A 457 -1.73 25.03 1.77
N HIS A 458 -2.37 24.13 1.04
CA HIS A 458 -2.66 22.79 1.54
C HIS A 458 -1.48 21.88 1.23
N LEU A 459 -1.00 21.17 2.26
CA LEU A 459 -0.09 20.07 2.08
C LEU A 459 -0.74 19.04 1.16
N LYS A 460 0.03 18.58 0.18
CA LYS A 460 -0.44 17.56 -0.76
C LYS A 460 0.10 16.22 -0.32
N ILE A 461 -0.81 15.32 0.01
CA ILE A 461 -0.51 13.90 0.09
C ILE A 461 -0.66 13.35 -1.34
N ASP A 462 0.21 12.43 -1.77
CA ASP A 462 0.19 11.87 -3.13
C ASP A 462 -1.02 10.97 -3.45
N SER A 463 -2.03 11.00 -2.58
CA SER A 463 -3.39 10.49 -2.77
C SER A 463 -4.41 11.62 -2.62
N THR A 464 -5.32 11.75 -3.57
CA THR A 464 -6.34 12.82 -3.59
C THR A 464 -7.37 12.71 -2.47
N ASP A 465 -7.60 11.50 -1.95
CA ASP A 465 -8.54 11.23 -0.85
C ASP A 465 -7.85 10.68 0.40
N GLY A 466 -6.51 10.71 0.43
CA GLY A 466 -5.69 10.19 1.52
C GLY A 466 -5.78 8.67 1.69
N LYS A 467 -6.41 7.93 0.76
CA LYS A 467 -6.52 6.47 0.84
C LYS A 467 -5.32 5.79 0.23
N TYR A 468 -4.86 4.74 0.91
CA TYR A 468 -3.81 3.85 0.45
C TYR A 468 -4.21 2.41 0.69
N ILE A 469 -3.75 1.53 -0.18
CA ILE A 469 -3.92 0.09 -0.04
C ILE A 469 -2.58 -0.51 0.39
N LEU A 470 -2.59 -1.30 1.45
CA LEU A 470 -1.42 -2.07 1.86
C LEU A 470 -1.16 -3.19 0.85
N ASP A 471 0.11 -3.38 0.51
CA ASP A 471 0.56 -4.50 -0.31
C ASP A 471 0.49 -5.83 0.46
N LYS A 472 0.91 -6.92 -0.21
CA LYS A 472 0.93 -8.28 0.36
C LYS A 472 1.88 -8.46 1.56
N GLU A 473 2.75 -7.50 1.83
CA GLU A 473 3.64 -7.46 2.99
C GLU A 473 3.15 -6.51 4.09
N GLY A 474 1.97 -5.91 3.89
CA GLY A 474 1.37 -4.98 4.84
C GLY A 474 2.01 -3.60 4.77
N LYS A 475 2.56 -3.22 3.62
CA LYS A 475 3.32 -1.97 3.45
C LYS A 475 2.71 -1.06 2.41
N THR A 476 2.98 0.23 2.54
CA THR A 476 2.73 1.21 1.49
C THR A 476 3.67 2.41 1.63
N LYS A 477 3.87 3.15 0.54
CA LYS A 477 4.65 4.40 0.54
C LYS A 477 3.71 5.57 0.38
N VAL A 478 3.96 6.63 1.15
CA VAL A 478 3.19 7.86 1.13
C VAL A 478 4.13 9.03 0.92
N THR A 479 3.79 9.93 0.02
CA THR A 479 4.57 11.14 -0.23
C THR A 479 3.79 12.36 0.24
N VAL A 480 4.43 13.11 1.14
CA VAL A 480 3.98 14.40 1.62
C VAL A 480 4.73 15.49 0.86
N LYS A 481 4.00 16.34 0.16
CA LYS A 481 4.57 17.44 -0.61
C LYS A 481 4.31 18.79 0.06
N TYR A 482 5.36 19.59 0.21
CA TYR A 482 5.28 20.91 0.84
C TYR A 482 6.16 21.98 0.17
N PRO A 483 5.76 23.26 0.23
CA PRO A 483 6.57 24.36 -0.26
C PRO A 483 7.82 24.56 0.59
N ALA A 484 8.97 24.72 -0.07
CA ALA A 484 10.27 24.82 0.58
C ALA A 484 10.37 25.99 1.57
N GLU A 485 9.91 27.18 1.16
CA GLU A 485 10.10 28.44 1.91
C GLU A 485 9.53 28.44 3.33
N TYR A 486 8.45 27.68 3.55
CA TYR A 486 7.62 27.83 4.73
C TYR A 486 7.62 26.65 5.67
N LEU A 487 7.81 25.43 5.17
CA LEU A 487 7.75 24.21 5.99
C LEU A 487 9.14 23.68 6.36
N TYR A 488 10.20 24.24 5.78
CA TYR A 488 11.58 23.89 6.12
C TYR A 488 11.91 24.18 7.60
N GLY A 489 12.37 23.15 8.31
CA GLY A 489 12.71 23.18 9.73
C GLY A 489 11.52 23.25 10.68
N LYS A 490 10.28 23.08 10.18
CA LYS A 490 9.08 23.05 11.02
C LYS A 490 8.70 21.62 11.39
N LEU A 491 8.10 21.50 12.58
CA LEU A 491 7.52 20.25 13.05
C LEU A 491 6.18 20.03 12.35
N GLY A 492 6.02 18.86 11.74
CA GLY A 492 4.75 18.34 11.27
C GLY A 492 4.40 17.04 11.99
N ALA A 493 3.18 16.56 11.75
CA ALA A 493 2.75 15.24 12.19
C ALA A 493 2.08 14.51 11.04
N ILE A 494 2.35 13.22 10.88
CA ILE A 494 1.69 12.33 9.94
C ILE A 494 0.97 11.28 10.75
N SER A 495 -0.27 11.00 10.37
CA SER A 495 -1.09 10.01 11.03
C SER A 495 -1.60 9.02 10.00
N VAL A 496 -1.68 7.77 10.43
CA VAL A 496 -2.34 6.70 9.69
C VAL A 496 -3.52 6.22 10.52
N ASN A 497 -4.63 5.94 9.85
CA ASN A 497 -5.79 5.30 10.43
C ASN A 497 -6.22 4.12 9.56
N PHE A 498 -6.63 3.06 10.21
CA PHE A 498 -7.37 1.96 9.62
C PHE A 498 -8.76 1.91 10.24
N LEU A 499 -9.74 1.73 9.37
CA LEU A 499 -11.12 1.46 9.75
C LEU A 499 -11.56 0.22 8.98
N GLY A 500 -11.72 -0.89 9.69
CA GLY A 500 -12.15 -2.15 9.10
C GLY A 500 -13.13 -2.88 9.98
N LYS A 501 -13.61 -4.03 9.52
CA LYS A 501 -14.45 -4.92 10.33
C LYS A 501 -13.61 -6.07 10.87
N ASN A 502 -13.79 -6.39 12.15
CA ASN A 502 -13.31 -7.65 12.69
C ASN A 502 -14.18 -8.78 12.09
N PRO A 503 -13.60 -9.74 11.35
CA PRO A 503 -14.36 -10.79 10.70
C PRO A 503 -15.06 -11.75 11.68
N GLU A 504 -14.57 -11.87 12.93
CA GLU A 504 -15.17 -12.74 13.95
C GLU A 504 -16.37 -12.08 14.65
N THR A 505 -16.29 -10.77 14.91
CA THR A 505 -17.30 -10.05 15.71
C THR A 505 -18.20 -9.13 14.88
N ASP A 506 -17.90 -8.94 13.60
CA ASP A 506 -18.48 -7.94 12.68
C ASP A 506 -18.42 -6.49 13.23
N GLN A 507 -17.61 -6.25 14.26
CA GLN A 507 -17.44 -4.92 14.84
C GLN A 507 -16.44 -4.10 14.04
N ILE A 508 -16.70 -2.79 13.98
CA ILE A 508 -15.75 -1.84 13.40
C ILE A 508 -14.52 -1.76 14.32
N LEU A 509 -13.37 -2.12 13.78
CA LEU A 509 -12.05 -1.98 14.37
C LEU A 509 -11.42 -0.69 13.84
N LYS A 510 -11.05 0.20 14.76
CA LYS A 510 -10.16 1.33 14.48
C LYS A 510 -8.75 0.95 14.92
N SER A 511 -7.76 1.39 14.17
CA SER A 511 -6.35 1.40 14.58
C SER A 511 -5.68 2.62 13.97
N GLY A 512 -4.64 3.15 14.61
CA GLY A 512 -3.87 4.24 14.05
C GLY A 512 -2.51 4.39 14.69
N GLU A 513 -1.73 5.31 14.14
CA GLU A 513 -0.42 5.71 14.64
C GLU A 513 -0.15 7.16 14.22
N VAL A 514 0.67 7.88 15.00
CA VAL A 514 1.07 9.26 14.70
C VAL A 514 2.59 9.37 14.78
N TYR A 515 3.19 9.86 13.71
CA TYR A 515 4.61 10.14 13.61
C TYR A 515 4.85 11.64 13.53
N PHE A 516 5.75 12.13 14.38
CA PHE A 516 6.16 13.53 14.38
C PHE A 516 7.51 13.65 13.67
N ASP A 517 7.61 14.62 12.78
CA ASP A 517 8.81 14.81 11.97
C ASP A 517 9.15 16.28 11.80
N VAL A 518 10.43 16.60 11.69
CA VAL A 518 10.92 17.92 11.36
C VAL A 518 11.33 17.93 9.90
N TRP A 519 10.62 18.70 9.09
CA TRP A 519 10.81 18.72 7.65
C TRP A 519 12.05 19.54 7.25
N ASN A 520 13.24 18.93 7.19
CA ASN A 520 14.50 19.67 6.98
C ASN A 520 15.57 18.97 6.11
N ASN A 521 15.26 17.84 5.47
CA ASN A 521 16.26 16.88 4.98
C ASN A 521 16.94 17.25 3.62
N VAL A 522 17.23 18.53 3.38
CA VAL A 522 18.12 18.99 2.28
C VAL A 522 19.42 19.62 2.80
N GLU A 523 20.30 20.09 1.90
CA GLU A 523 21.67 20.58 2.18
C GLU A 523 21.81 21.60 3.32
N GLY A 524 20.71 22.21 3.77
CA GLY A 524 20.67 23.07 4.94
C GLY A 524 20.36 24.52 4.58
N LEU A 525 20.72 25.40 5.50
CA LEU A 525 20.76 26.84 5.26
C LEU A 525 22.14 27.24 4.71
N GLU A 526 22.16 28.13 3.71
CA GLU A 526 23.37 28.58 3.04
C GLU A 526 24.30 29.36 3.99
N ALA A 527 25.59 29.04 3.91
CA ALA A 527 26.64 29.78 4.59
C ALA A 527 27.01 31.04 3.79
N GLU A 528 27.22 32.16 4.48
CA GLU A 528 27.57 33.42 3.83
C GLU A 528 28.65 34.17 4.60
N SER A 529 29.45 34.97 3.91
CA SER A 529 30.44 35.85 4.54
C SER A 529 30.40 37.25 3.96
N TYR A 530 30.56 38.25 4.83
CA TYR A 530 30.55 39.66 4.47
C TYR A 530 31.89 40.28 4.79
N LYS A 531 32.37 41.14 3.88
CA LYS A 531 33.59 41.92 4.09
C LYS A 531 33.31 43.11 4.99
N VAL A 532 34.15 43.29 6.00
CA VAL A 532 34.15 44.43 6.91
C VAL A 532 35.28 45.37 6.47
N SER A 533 34.93 46.47 5.81
CA SER A 533 35.95 47.40 5.30
C SER A 533 36.64 48.13 6.45
N LYS A 534 37.96 48.29 6.38
CA LYS A 534 38.73 48.99 7.40
C LYS A 534 38.26 50.43 7.61
N GLY A 535 38.36 50.92 8.84
CA GLY A 535 38.08 52.30 9.21
C GLY A 535 36.60 52.70 9.16
N THR A 536 35.66 51.80 8.84
CA THR A 536 34.23 52.12 8.74
C THR A 536 33.49 52.16 10.09
N GLY A 537 34.20 51.99 11.20
CA GLY A 537 33.61 51.94 12.54
C GLY A 537 32.71 50.71 12.74
N THR A 538 31.68 50.85 13.59
CA THR A 538 30.70 49.80 13.87
C THR A 538 29.65 49.73 12.76
N GLN A 539 29.43 48.53 12.24
CA GLN A 539 28.49 48.21 11.16
C GLN A 539 27.53 47.11 11.61
N ILE A 540 26.31 47.12 11.06
CA ILE A 540 25.29 46.08 11.30
C ILE A 540 25.22 45.21 10.05
N TYR A 541 25.42 43.90 10.24
CA TYR A 541 25.27 42.89 9.21
C TYR A 541 24.02 42.08 9.48
N ARG A 542 23.15 41.97 8.47
CA ARG A 542 21.95 41.13 8.49
C ARG A 542 22.18 39.96 7.57
N HIS A 543 22.06 38.75 8.11
CA HIS A 543 22.12 37.52 7.36
C HIS A 543 20.72 36.91 7.27
N TYR A 544 20.28 36.60 6.04
CA TYR A 544 18.98 36.00 5.76
C TYR A 544 19.12 34.48 5.70
N GLY A 545 18.15 33.76 6.25
CA GLY A 545 18.10 32.31 6.12
C GLY A 545 17.75 31.95 4.67
N VAL A 546 18.69 31.36 3.94
CA VAL A 546 18.47 30.91 2.56
C VAL A 546 18.56 29.38 2.55
N ILE A 547 17.49 28.73 2.14
CA ILE A 547 17.41 27.27 2.02
C ILE A 547 18.15 26.88 0.74
N ASN A 548 19.16 26.03 0.90
CA ASN A 548 19.83 25.39 -0.20
C ASN A 548 19.16 24.04 -0.50
N THR A 549 18.62 23.92 -1.71
CA THR A 549 17.92 22.70 -2.14
C THR A 549 18.87 21.58 -2.58
N GLY A 550 20.19 21.81 -2.58
CA GLY A 550 21.17 20.94 -3.24
C GLY A 550 21.15 21.07 -4.76
N THR A 551 20.53 22.14 -5.25
CA THR A 551 20.35 22.41 -6.66
C THR A 551 20.64 23.88 -6.96
N GLY A 552 20.43 24.31 -8.21
CA GLY A 552 20.56 25.73 -8.56
C GLY A 552 19.49 26.64 -7.91
N ASP A 553 18.38 26.06 -7.44
CA ASP A 553 17.29 26.83 -6.83
C ASP A 553 17.55 27.14 -5.35
N LYS A 554 17.22 28.37 -4.97
CA LYS A 554 17.37 28.90 -3.61
C LYS A 554 16.12 29.61 -3.17
N PHE A 555 15.75 29.41 -1.90
CA PHE A 555 14.52 29.93 -1.33
C PHE A 555 14.82 30.67 -0.03
N SER A 556 14.11 31.76 0.24
CA SER A 556 14.21 32.38 1.56
C SER A 556 13.44 31.53 2.57
N LEU A 557 14.06 31.24 3.70
CA LEU A 557 13.36 30.75 4.89
C LEU A 557 12.36 31.83 5.35
N LYS A 558 11.13 31.42 5.63
CA LYS A 558 10.05 32.30 6.06
C LYS A 558 9.46 31.92 7.41
N ASN A 559 9.15 32.95 8.19
CA ASN A 559 8.44 32.90 9.47
C ASN A 559 8.97 31.83 10.46
N SER A 560 10.30 31.69 10.51
CA SER A 560 11.02 30.76 11.37
C SER A 560 12.20 31.47 12.03
N HIS A 561 12.61 31.04 13.21
CA HIS A 561 13.89 31.47 13.77
C HIS A 561 14.98 30.49 13.33
N PHE A 562 16.21 30.97 13.17
CA PHE A 562 17.37 30.13 12.90
C PHE A 562 18.61 30.67 13.59
N SER A 563 19.59 29.80 13.78
CA SER A 563 20.88 30.09 14.37
C SER A 563 22.00 29.67 13.44
N CYS A 564 23.15 30.32 13.56
CA CYS A 564 24.37 29.99 12.83
C CYS A 564 25.57 30.05 13.77
N LYS A 565 26.62 29.30 13.46
CA LYS A 565 27.95 29.57 13.98
C LYS A 565 28.46 30.86 13.33
N VAL A 566 28.79 31.85 14.14
CA VAL A 566 29.26 33.16 13.69
C VAL A 566 30.72 33.35 14.07
N GLU A 567 31.55 33.60 13.06
CA GLU A 567 32.97 33.87 13.23
C GLU A 567 33.31 35.24 12.64
N SER A 568 34.16 36.00 13.32
CA SER A 568 34.63 37.29 12.85
C SER A 568 36.16 37.35 12.89
N THR A 569 36.79 37.71 11.78
CA THR A 569 38.25 37.82 11.68
C THR A 569 38.68 39.24 11.37
N ASP A 570 39.80 39.67 11.96
CA ASP A 570 40.38 41.00 11.74
C ASP A 570 39.38 42.15 12.01
N VAL A 571 38.61 42.01 13.09
CA VAL A 571 37.66 43.01 13.61
C VAL A 571 38.08 43.47 15.01
N ASN A 572 37.60 44.64 15.42
CA ASN A 572 37.84 45.17 16.76
C ASN A 572 36.87 44.53 17.76
N GLY A 573 37.39 43.67 18.65
CA GLY A 573 36.59 42.94 19.63
C GLY A 573 35.84 41.74 19.04
N THR A 574 34.75 41.31 19.70
CA THR A 574 33.90 40.22 19.23
C THR A 574 32.64 40.76 18.55
N SER A 575 32.16 40.08 17.50
CA SER A 575 30.83 40.35 16.94
C SER A 575 29.74 40.19 18.01
N THR A 576 28.79 41.11 18.05
CA THR A 576 27.71 41.13 19.06
C THR A 576 26.37 40.86 18.38
N PHE A 577 25.62 39.87 18.85
CA PHE A 577 24.24 39.62 18.39
C PHE A 577 23.32 40.80 18.76
N ILE A 578 22.59 41.33 17.79
CA ILE A 578 21.66 42.45 17.98
C ILE A 578 20.22 41.93 18.10
N GLY A 579 19.85 41.00 17.23
CA GLY A 579 18.47 40.53 17.15
C GLY A 579 18.24 39.56 16.00
N LYS A 580 17.01 39.08 15.90
CA LYS A 580 16.51 38.23 14.82
C LYS A 580 15.09 38.63 14.45
N ASN A 581 14.56 38.07 13.37
CA ASN A 581 13.15 38.28 12.99
C ASN A 581 12.21 37.92 14.15
N THR A 582 11.06 38.58 14.20
CA THR A 582 9.95 38.18 15.08
C THR A 582 9.04 37.21 14.32
N ILE A 583 8.52 36.18 14.98
CA ILE A 583 7.51 35.30 14.38
C ILE A 583 6.23 36.09 14.16
N ILE A 584 5.82 36.16 12.90
CA ILE A 584 4.61 36.81 12.44
C ILE A 584 3.43 35.88 12.72
N ARG A 585 2.39 36.43 13.35
CA ARG A 585 1.16 35.74 13.75
C ARG A 585 -0.08 36.37 13.14
N ASP A 586 0.02 37.62 12.72
CA ASP A 586 -1.07 38.35 12.08
C ASP A 586 -0.51 39.32 11.03
N ALA A 587 -1.37 39.72 10.08
CA ALA A 587 -0.97 40.56 8.96
C ALA A 587 -0.49 41.97 9.38
N SER A 588 -0.82 42.44 10.59
CA SER A 588 -0.36 43.74 11.09
C SER A 588 1.11 43.74 11.49
N GLN A 589 1.69 42.56 11.73
CA GLN A 589 3.09 42.36 12.06
C GLN A 589 4.00 42.29 10.83
N CYS A 590 3.43 42.37 9.62
CA CYS A 590 4.17 42.35 8.37
C CYS A 590 4.96 43.65 8.16
N GLY A 591 6.22 43.63 8.59
CA GLY A 591 7.15 44.74 8.43
C GLY A 591 7.78 44.82 7.04
N VAL A 592 8.75 45.73 6.88
CA VAL A 592 9.48 45.96 5.61
C VAL A 592 10.20 44.70 5.10
N ASN A 593 10.60 43.81 6.00
CA ASN A 593 11.27 42.55 5.66
C ASN A 593 10.28 41.40 5.41
N GLY A 594 8.96 41.65 5.40
CA GLY A 594 7.94 40.62 5.24
C GLY A 594 8.14 39.46 6.22
N GLU A 595 7.97 38.23 5.73
CA GLU A 595 8.15 36.98 6.49
C GLU A 595 9.59 36.46 6.48
N HIS A 596 10.54 37.16 5.85
CA HIS A 596 11.90 36.65 5.69
C HIS A 596 12.59 36.47 7.05
N SER A 597 13.12 35.28 7.28
CA SER A 597 13.90 34.99 8.48
C SER A 597 15.28 35.61 8.38
N TYR A 598 15.74 36.27 9.44
CA TYR A 598 17.08 36.88 9.50
C TYR A 598 17.65 36.95 10.91
N ILE A 599 18.99 37.02 11.00
CA ILE A 599 19.75 37.34 12.22
C ILE A 599 20.64 38.56 11.97
N GLU A 600 20.85 39.38 13.00
CA GLU A 600 21.61 40.64 12.93
C GLU A 600 22.77 40.66 13.94
N TYR A 601 23.94 41.08 13.44
CA TYR A 601 25.16 41.21 14.24
C TYR A 601 25.79 42.58 14.05
N SER A 602 26.28 43.14 15.15
CA SER A 602 27.11 44.34 15.19
C SER A 602 28.57 43.94 15.15
N VAL A 603 29.34 44.54 14.25
CA VAL A 603 30.77 44.26 14.06
C VAL A 603 31.51 45.59 13.92
N THR A 604 32.61 45.75 14.66
CA THR A 604 33.42 46.97 14.60
C THR A 604 34.67 46.75 13.78
N ALA A 605 34.85 47.51 12.71
CA ALA A 605 36.02 47.42 11.84
C ALA A 605 37.31 47.85 12.56
N LEU A 606 38.44 47.20 12.22
CA LEU A 606 39.77 47.70 12.56
C LEU A 606 40.11 48.93 11.70
N PRO A 607 40.98 49.84 12.17
CA PRO A 607 41.32 51.06 11.44
C PRO A 607 42.16 50.82 10.19
N ASP A 608 42.96 49.76 10.15
CA ASP A 608 44.04 49.56 9.19
C ASP A 608 43.92 48.29 8.33
N LYS A 609 43.04 47.35 8.71
CA LYS A 609 42.87 46.06 8.04
C LYS A 609 41.39 45.75 7.77
N ASP A 610 41.12 45.24 6.57
CA ASP A 610 39.80 44.72 6.23
C ASP A 610 39.58 43.40 6.98
N GLY A 611 38.39 43.25 7.56
CA GLY A 611 37.97 42.04 8.26
C GLY A 611 36.85 41.30 7.54
N THR A 612 36.37 40.24 8.18
CA THR A 612 35.21 39.49 7.71
C THR A 612 34.32 39.08 8.88
N ILE A 613 33.04 38.91 8.58
CA ILE A 613 32.10 38.14 9.40
C ILE A 613 31.54 37.02 8.54
N SER A 614 31.53 35.79 9.06
CA SER A 614 31.02 34.61 8.39
C SER A 614 29.98 33.89 9.23
N PHE A 615 28.95 33.39 8.54
CA PHE A 615 27.86 32.59 9.06
C PHE A 615 27.98 31.19 8.45
N SER A 616 28.09 30.17 9.30
CA SER A 616 28.25 28.78 8.89
C SER A 616 27.44 27.87 9.81
N GLU A 617 27.25 26.60 9.42
CA GLU A 617 26.54 25.60 10.25
C GLU A 617 25.17 26.13 10.72
N CYS A 618 24.41 26.73 9.79
CA CYS A 618 23.13 27.35 10.07
C CYS A 618 22.01 26.29 10.17
N PHE A 619 21.13 26.42 11.17
CA PHE A 619 20.00 25.51 11.41
C PHE A 619 18.78 26.27 11.98
N VAL A 620 17.58 25.74 11.74
CA VAL A 620 16.32 26.33 12.26
C VAL A 620 16.19 26.05 13.76
N ASP A 621 15.83 27.08 14.55
CA ASP A 621 15.67 26.99 16.00
C ASP A 621 14.41 26.22 16.38
N GLY A 622 14.39 25.59 17.57
CA GLY A 622 13.21 24.89 18.08
C GLY A 622 13.07 23.46 17.58
N ILE A 623 14.01 23.00 16.76
CA ILE A 623 14.28 21.59 16.54
C ILE A 623 14.90 21.05 17.83
N SER A 624 14.09 20.57 18.78
CA SER A 624 14.61 19.51 19.62
C SER A 624 14.89 18.34 18.68
N THR A 625 16.16 18.01 18.46
CA THR A 625 16.50 16.67 17.97
C THR A 625 15.80 15.69 18.90
N PHE A 626 14.76 15.03 18.40
CA PHE A 626 13.97 14.07 19.17
C PHE A 626 14.80 12.86 19.58
#